data_AF-A0A9P4TPZ4-F1
#
_entry.id   AF-A0A9P4TPZ4-F1
#
_cell.length_a   1.000
_cell.length_b   1.000
_cell.length_c   1.000
_cell.angle_alpha   90.00
_cell.angle_beta   90.00
_cell.angle_gamma   90.00
#
_symmetry.space_group_name_H-M   'P 1'
#
loop_
_entity.id
_entity.type
_entity.pdbx_description
1 polymer ?
#
loop_
_entity_poly.entity_id
_entity_poly.type
_entity_poly.pdbx_seq_one_letter_code
_entity_poly.pdbx_strand_id
1 'polypeptide(L)'
;MHSRAEYRERRKAWRLLTSQLVLALEQTRVDGRIDVLLHKVDAWGTVELLHTLSKSSLLQLFKLEKKHIKSSFYAVAERVQPHKVDALQAVVTWKELHIANFGSGKEYYENGLNRDVDDVLSSFGTKLIHLGRLN
;
A
#
# COMPACT_ATOMS: atom_id res chain seq x y z
N MET A 1 7.91 -23.48 11.67
CA MET A 1 8.72 -23.56 10.44
C MET A 1 7.96 -22.82 9.33
N HIS A 2 8.21 -21.52 9.13
CA HIS A 2 7.69 -20.86 7.92
C HIS A 2 8.49 -21.35 6.73
N SER A 3 7.82 -21.89 5.72
CA SER A 3 8.49 -22.42 4.55
C SER A 3 9.21 -21.27 3.86
N ARG A 4 10.50 -21.43 3.59
CA ARG A 4 11.34 -20.49 2.83
C ARG A 4 10.70 -20.09 1.48
N ALA A 5 9.74 -20.86 0.97
CA ALA A 5 8.91 -20.54 -0.17
C ALA A 5 7.92 -19.39 0.10
N GLU A 6 7.15 -19.42 1.19
CA GLU A 6 6.14 -18.39 1.53
C GLU A 6 6.77 -17.01 1.71
N TYR A 7 7.96 -16.97 2.31
CA TYR A 7 8.73 -15.75 2.49
C TYR A 7 9.20 -15.14 1.15
N ARG A 8 9.64 -15.98 0.19
CA ARG A 8 10.01 -15.50 -1.16
C ARG A 8 8.80 -14.99 -1.92
N GLU A 9 7.68 -15.70 -1.87
CA GLU A 9 6.45 -15.29 -2.55
C GLU A 9 5.94 -13.94 -2.01
N ARG A 10 6.00 -13.73 -0.69
CA ARG A 10 5.66 -12.44 -0.07
C ARG A 10 6.56 -11.30 -0.57
N ARG A 11 7.89 -11.50 -0.61
CA ARG A 11 8.80 -10.47 -1.13
C ARG A 11 8.54 -10.15 -2.60
N LYS A 12 8.31 -11.17 -3.43
CA LYS A 12 8.00 -10.98 -4.85
C LYS A 12 6.73 -10.15 -5.05
N ALA A 13 5.65 -10.49 -4.31
CA ALA A 13 4.40 -9.75 -4.37
C ALA A 13 4.57 -8.28 -3.97
N TRP A 14 5.33 -8.01 -2.90
CA TRP A 14 5.63 -6.64 -2.48
C TRP A 14 6.48 -5.87 -3.48
N ARG A 15 7.52 -6.48 -4.07
CA ARG A 15 8.35 -5.83 -5.10
C ARG A 15 7.52 -5.46 -6.32
N LEU A 16 6.66 -6.37 -6.77
CA LEU A 16 5.78 -6.12 -7.91
C LEU A 16 4.82 -4.97 -7.59
N LEU A 17 4.19 -5.00 -6.42
CA LEU A 17 3.27 -3.97 -5.97
C LEU A 17 3.95 -2.59 -5.90
N THR A 18 5.13 -2.47 -5.29
CA THR A 18 5.83 -1.18 -5.19
C THR A 18 6.27 -0.65 -6.55
N SER A 19 6.74 -1.51 -7.46
CA SER A 19 7.04 -1.10 -8.84
C SER A 19 5.80 -0.58 -9.57
N GLN A 20 4.68 -1.29 -9.44
CA GLN A 20 3.41 -0.88 -10.04
C GLN A 20 2.91 0.45 -9.47
N LEU A 21 3.04 0.66 -8.16
CA LEU A 21 2.66 1.90 -7.49
C LEU A 21 3.53 3.10 -7.90
N VAL A 22 4.85 2.90 -8.03
CA VAL A 22 5.77 3.93 -8.53
C VAL A 22 5.38 4.35 -9.95
N LEU A 23 5.21 3.37 -10.85
CA LEU A 23 4.79 3.65 -12.23
C LEU A 23 3.43 4.34 -12.27
N ALA A 24 2.47 3.84 -11.50
CA ALA A 24 1.13 4.44 -11.43
C ALA A 24 1.22 5.90 -10.99
N LEU A 25 1.93 6.22 -9.90
CA LEU A 25 1.96 7.57 -9.37
C LEU A 25 2.76 8.56 -10.25
N GLU A 26 3.85 8.11 -10.87
CA GLU A 26 4.66 8.93 -11.77
C GLU A 26 3.96 9.21 -13.12
N GLN A 27 3.12 8.30 -13.60
CA GLN A 27 2.43 8.42 -14.89
C GLN A 27 0.99 8.94 -14.76
N THR A 28 0.42 8.94 -13.55
CA THR A 28 -0.92 9.47 -13.31
C THR A 28 -0.93 10.98 -13.49
N ARG A 29 -1.90 11.48 -14.25
CA ARG A 29 -2.15 12.93 -14.39
C ARG A 29 -2.78 13.47 -13.12
N VAL A 30 -2.67 14.79 -12.91
CA VAL A 30 -3.43 15.49 -11.87
C VAL A 30 -4.91 15.14 -11.99
N ASP A 31 -5.54 14.88 -10.85
CA ASP A 31 -6.91 14.40 -10.70
C ASP A 31 -7.21 13.02 -11.30
N GLY A 32 -6.17 12.27 -11.69
CA GLY A 32 -6.30 10.91 -12.21
C GLY A 32 -6.69 9.88 -11.15
N ARG A 33 -6.68 8.61 -11.55
CA ARG A 33 -7.15 7.47 -10.75
C ARG A 33 -6.16 6.32 -10.78
N ILE A 34 -5.95 5.70 -9.61
CA ILE A 34 -5.12 4.50 -9.43
C ILE A 34 -5.96 3.43 -8.72
N ASP A 35 -6.04 2.25 -9.33
CA ASP A 35 -6.75 1.09 -8.78
C ASP A 35 -5.73 0.01 -8.39
N VAL A 36 -5.79 -0.46 -7.14
CA VAL A 36 -4.80 -1.39 -6.58
C VAL A 36 -5.50 -2.57 -5.92
N LEU A 37 -5.14 -3.80 -6.31
CA LEU A 37 -5.63 -5.01 -5.63
C LEU A 37 -4.79 -5.29 -4.38
N LEU A 38 -5.44 -5.31 -3.21
CA LEU A 38 -4.81 -5.55 -1.92
C LEU A 38 -5.47 -6.71 -1.18
N HIS A 39 -4.78 -7.20 -0.14
CA HIS A 39 -5.26 -8.25 0.75
C HIS A 39 -5.20 -7.79 2.21
N LYS A 40 -6.18 -8.21 3.02
CA LYS A 40 -6.28 -7.97 4.46
C LYS A 40 -6.15 -6.48 4.82
N VAL A 41 -7.29 -5.78 4.92
CA VAL A 41 -7.33 -4.33 5.18
C VAL A 41 -6.66 -3.93 6.50
N ASP A 42 -6.60 -4.86 7.45
CA ASP A 42 -6.02 -4.75 8.79
C ASP A 42 -4.54 -5.15 8.86
N ALA A 43 -3.96 -5.69 7.78
CA ALA A 43 -2.53 -5.98 7.75
C ALA A 43 -1.74 -4.67 7.74
N TRP A 44 -0.73 -4.54 8.61
CA TRP A 44 0.01 -3.30 8.82
C TRP A 44 0.53 -2.64 7.52
N GLY A 45 1.25 -3.38 6.68
CA GLY A 45 1.73 -2.82 5.40
C GLY A 45 0.60 -2.38 4.45
N THR A 46 -0.58 -3.02 4.53
CA THR A 46 -1.78 -2.57 3.80
C THR A 46 -2.29 -1.26 4.40
N VAL A 47 -2.40 -1.15 5.74
CA VAL A 47 -2.79 0.08 6.43
C VAL A 47 -1.88 1.25 6.08
N GLU A 48 -0.57 1.04 6.09
CA GLU A 48 0.40 2.08 5.74
C GLU A 48 0.32 2.51 4.28
N LEU A 49 0.08 1.57 3.37
CA LEU A 49 -0.15 1.89 1.97
C LEU A 49 -1.42 2.72 1.78
N LEU A 50 -2.53 2.32 2.42
CA LEU A 50 -3.78 3.06 2.39
C LEU A 50 -3.62 4.46 2.98
N HIS A 51 -2.92 4.58 4.12
CA HIS A 51 -2.60 5.86 4.72
C HIS A 51 -1.80 6.73 3.73
N THR A 52 -0.76 6.18 3.10
CA THR A 52 0.06 6.88 2.09
C THR A 52 -0.78 7.42 0.94
N LEU A 53 -1.57 6.56 0.30
CA LEU A 53 -2.43 6.95 -0.81
C LEU A 53 -3.42 8.03 -0.39
N SER A 54 -3.98 7.92 0.83
CA SER A 54 -4.96 8.87 1.35
C SER A 54 -4.43 10.30 1.54
N LYS A 55 -3.11 10.49 1.61
CA LYS A 55 -2.50 11.82 1.76
C LYS A 55 -2.55 12.63 0.47
N SER A 56 -2.59 11.97 -0.69
CA SER A 56 -2.56 12.63 -2.01
C SER A 56 -3.71 12.21 -2.92
N SER A 57 -4.76 11.59 -2.39
CA SER A 57 -5.93 11.14 -3.16
C SER A 57 -7.19 10.99 -2.30
N LEU A 58 -8.34 10.90 -2.95
CA LEU A 58 -9.59 10.44 -2.35
C LEU A 58 -9.64 8.92 -2.44
N LEU A 59 -9.61 8.27 -1.28
CA LEU A 59 -9.47 6.81 -1.18
C LEU A 59 -10.83 6.15 -0.90
N GLN A 60 -11.15 5.11 -1.67
CA GLN A 60 -12.30 4.24 -1.49
C GLN A 60 -11.87 2.78 -1.57
N LEU A 61 -12.58 1.89 -0.86
CA LEU A 61 -12.32 0.45 -0.90
C LEU A 61 -13.53 -0.29 -1.48
N PHE A 62 -13.27 -1.25 -2.36
CA PHE A 62 -14.30 -2.07 -3.00
C PHE A 62 -14.01 -3.56 -2.77
N LYS A 63 -14.96 -4.26 -2.16
CA LYS A 63 -14.86 -5.72 -1.98
C LYS A 63 -15.39 -6.44 -3.20
N LEU A 64 -14.71 -7.51 -3.61
CA LEU A 64 -15.22 -8.41 -4.63
C LEU A 64 -16.28 -9.32 -4.01
N GLU A 65 -17.52 -9.29 -4.51
CA GLU A 65 -18.66 -10.10 -4.01
C GLU A 65 -18.48 -11.63 -4.17
N LYS A 66 -17.44 -12.09 -4.89
CA LYS A 66 -17.25 -13.52 -5.17
C LYS A 66 -16.88 -14.28 -3.89
N LYS A 67 -17.75 -15.22 -3.52
CA LYS A 67 -17.75 -16.07 -2.30
C LYS A 67 -16.43 -16.78 -1.92
N HIS A 68 -15.43 -16.80 -2.79
CA HIS A 68 -14.13 -17.47 -2.55
C HIS A 68 -12.96 -16.53 -2.22
N ILE A 69 -13.08 -15.21 -2.41
CA ILE A 69 -11.99 -14.26 -2.16
C ILE A 69 -12.26 -13.51 -0.86
N LYS A 70 -12.00 -14.15 0.28
CA LYS A 70 -12.47 -13.66 1.60
C LYS A 70 -11.80 -12.36 2.08
N SER A 71 -10.55 -12.10 1.68
CA SER A 71 -9.74 -11.00 2.21
C SER A 71 -9.17 -10.03 1.18
N SER A 72 -9.48 -10.18 -0.11
CA SER A 72 -8.99 -9.25 -1.14
C SER A 72 -10.01 -8.15 -1.43
N PHE A 73 -9.51 -6.98 -1.79
CA PHE A 73 -10.31 -5.80 -2.12
C PHE A 73 -9.51 -4.90 -3.06
N TYR A 74 -10.21 -4.05 -3.80
CA TYR A 74 -9.58 -2.96 -4.54
C TYR A 74 -9.53 -1.72 -3.66
N ALA A 75 -8.36 -1.09 -3.58
CA ALA A 75 -8.23 0.29 -3.16
C ALA A 75 -8.26 1.18 -4.41
N VAL A 76 -9.19 2.11 -4.45
CA VAL A 76 -9.40 3.07 -5.53
C VAL A 76 -8.98 4.44 -5.01
N ALA A 77 -7.89 4.97 -5.54
CA ALA A 77 -7.37 6.30 -5.26
C ALA A 77 -7.77 7.23 -6.40
N GLU A 78 -8.74 8.11 -6.15
CA GLU A 78 -9.24 9.11 -7.10
C GLU A 78 -8.67 10.49 -6.83
N ARG A 79 -8.79 11.39 -7.81
CA ARG A 79 -8.32 12.78 -7.71
C ARG A 79 -6.86 12.86 -7.25
N VAL A 80 -6.03 11.97 -7.80
CA VAL A 80 -4.63 11.83 -7.40
C VAL A 80 -3.88 13.13 -7.68
N GLN A 81 -3.12 13.58 -6.68
CA GLN A 81 -2.25 14.75 -6.75
C GLN A 81 -0.78 14.28 -6.82
N PRO A 82 -0.27 13.88 -8.00
CA PRO A 82 1.04 13.23 -8.14
C PRO A 82 2.21 14.15 -7.76
N HIS A 83 2.01 15.47 -7.81
CA HIS A 83 3.04 16.47 -7.49
C HIS A 83 3.01 16.92 -6.02
N LYS A 84 2.08 16.42 -5.21
CA LYS A 84 2.04 16.73 -3.77
C LYS A 84 3.26 16.10 -3.08
N VAL A 85 3.82 16.78 -2.09
CA VAL A 85 4.99 16.31 -1.33
C VAL A 85 4.81 14.87 -0.83
N ASP A 86 3.62 14.52 -0.33
CA ASP A 86 3.32 13.16 0.13
C ASP A 86 3.44 12.10 -0.98
N ALA A 87 3.02 12.43 -2.20
CA ALA A 87 3.09 11.54 -3.35
C ALA A 87 4.55 11.35 -3.80
N LEU A 88 5.30 12.46 -3.89
CA LEU A 88 6.72 12.41 -4.24
C LEU A 88 7.52 11.60 -3.21
N GLN A 89 7.25 11.81 -1.92
CA GLN A 89 7.87 11.05 -0.84
C GLN A 89 7.50 9.56 -0.90
N ALA A 90 6.26 9.23 -1.25
CA ALA A 90 5.84 7.85 -1.44
C ALA A 90 6.63 7.16 -2.56
N VAL A 91 6.82 7.82 -3.70
CA VAL A 91 7.63 7.30 -4.83
C VAL A 91 9.07 7.03 -4.40
N VAL A 92 9.71 7.99 -3.72
CA VAL A 92 11.07 7.81 -3.20
C VAL A 92 11.14 6.61 -2.28
N THR A 93 10.25 6.55 -1.29
CA THR A 93 10.19 5.46 -0.32
C THR A 93 10.00 4.11 -1.01
N TRP A 94 9.06 3.99 -1.97
CA TRP A 94 8.81 2.74 -2.67
C TRP A 94 9.96 2.31 -3.57
N LYS A 95 10.71 3.24 -4.17
CA LYS A 95 11.94 2.94 -4.92
C LYS A 95 13.04 2.40 -3.99
N GLU A 96 13.23 3.01 -2.83
CA GLU A 96 14.18 2.53 -1.81
C GLU A 96 13.81 1.13 -1.32
N LEU A 97 12.52 0.92 -1.01
CA LEU A 97 11.99 -0.39 -0.62
C LEU A 97 12.20 -1.44 -1.72
N HIS A 98 12.04 -1.06 -2.99
CA HIS A 98 12.28 -1.95 -4.12
C HIS A 98 13.75 -2.39 -4.19
N ILE A 99 14.69 -1.45 -4.03
CA ILE A 99 16.15 -1.71 -4.00
C ILE A 99 16.53 -2.58 -2.80
N ALA A 100 16.11 -2.20 -1.59
CA ALA A 100 16.38 -2.93 -0.35
C ALA A 100 15.86 -4.37 -0.41
N ASN A 101 14.79 -4.61 -1.16
CA ASN A 101 14.23 -5.93 -1.31
C ASN A 101 15.17 -6.90 -2.05
N PHE A 102 16.11 -6.41 -2.88
CA PHE A 102 17.15 -7.24 -3.51
C PHE A 102 18.30 -7.62 -2.55
N GLY A 103 18.37 -6.97 -1.38
CA GLY A 103 19.35 -7.24 -0.33
C GLY A 103 19.08 -8.50 0.51
N SER A 104 19.93 -8.69 1.52
CA SER A 104 19.85 -9.85 2.42
C SER A 104 18.61 -9.76 3.33
N GLY A 105 18.09 -10.89 3.81
CA GLY A 105 16.76 -10.93 4.48
C GLY A 105 16.60 -10.16 5.79
N LYS A 106 17.69 -9.63 6.34
CA LYS A 106 17.69 -8.82 7.56
C LYS A 106 17.22 -7.39 7.30
N GLU A 107 17.65 -6.80 6.17
CA GLU A 107 17.31 -5.44 5.74
C GLU A 107 15.80 -5.28 5.43
N TYR A 108 15.10 -6.35 5.05
CA TYR A 108 13.69 -6.29 4.70
C TYR A 108 12.74 -6.06 5.89
N TYR A 109 13.05 -6.59 7.08
CA TYR A 109 12.22 -6.39 8.27
C TYR A 109 12.47 -5.05 8.94
N GLU A 110 13.70 -4.54 8.82
CA GLU A 110 14.10 -3.22 9.32
C GLU A 110 13.62 -2.09 8.39
N ASN A 111 13.53 -2.36 7.08
CA ASN A 111 13.08 -1.43 6.06
C ASN A 111 11.64 -1.71 5.62
N GLY A 112 10.72 -2.12 6.50
CA GLY A 112 9.30 -1.95 6.20
C GLY A 112 8.99 -0.46 5.97
N LEU A 113 7.78 -0.11 5.55
CA LEU A 113 7.27 1.20 5.93
C LEU A 113 7.32 1.18 7.48
N ASN A 114 8.33 1.82 8.07
CA ASN A 114 8.58 1.79 9.51
C ASN A 114 8.04 3.09 10.08
N ARG A 115 6.79 3.40 9.73
CA ARG A 115 6.11 4.53 10.35
C ARG A 115 5.69 4.13 11.74
N ASP A 116 5.77 5.10 12.64
CA ASP A 116 5.25 4.94 13.98
C ASP A 116 3.76 4.56 13.91
N VAL A 117 3.43 3.45 14.57
CA VAL A 117 2.08 2.91 14.61
C VAL A 117 1.14 3.94 15.23
N ASP A 118 1.58 4.61 16.29
CA ASP A 118 0.75 5.56 17.03
C ASP A 118 0.44 6.79 16.17
N ASP A 119 1.41 7.28 15.40
CA ASP A 119 1.20 8.42 14.49
C ASP A 119 0.19 8.08 13.38
N VAL A 120 0.31 6.91 12.77
CA VAL A 120 -0.60 6.47 11.71
C VAL A 120 -2.00 6.25 12.28
N LEU A 121 -2.14 5.58 13.42
CA LEU A 121 -3.45 5.32 14.00
C LEU A 121 -4.12 6.60 14.51
N SER A 122 -3.34 7.55 15.05
CA SER A 122 -3.85 8.85 15.49
C SER A 122 -4.38 9.69 14.33
N SER A 123 -3.69 9.67 13.17
CA SER A 123 -4.05 10.48 12.01
C SER A 123 -5.03 9.81 11.04
N PHE A 124 -5.02 8.48 10.95
CA PHE A 124 -5.76 7.72 9.92
C PHE A 124 -6.70 6.66 10.50
N GLY A 125 -6.61 6.32 11.79
CA GLY A 125 -7.36 5.21 12.40
C GLY A 125 -8.88 5.32 12.23
N THR A 126 -9.47 6.50 12.47
CA THR A 126 -10.91 6.72 12.26
C THR A 126 -11.30 6.52 10.79
N LYS A 127 -10.49 7.03 9.85
CA LYS A 127 -10.73 6.84 8.41
C LYS A 127 -10.57 5.38 8.00
N LEU A 128 -9.60 4.66 8.57
CA LEU A 128 -9.41 3.22 8.37
C LEU A 128 -10.64 2.43 8.83
N ILE A 129 -11.22 2.76 9.99
CA ILE A 129 -12.46 2.13 10.47
C ILE A 129 -13.61 2.37 9.47
N HIS A 130 -13.76 3.60 8.97
CA HIS A 130 -14.78 3.91 7.97
C HIS A 130 -14.56 3.13 6.66
N LEU A 131 -13.33 3.07 6.17
CA LEU A 131 -12.98 2.33 4.94
C LEU A 131 -13.16 0.81 5.12
N GLY A 132 -12.87 0.28 6.30
CA GLY A 132 -12.98 -1.15 6.62
C GLY A 132 -14.41 -1.66 6.76
N ARG A 133 -15.39 -0.78 6.94
CA ARG A 133 -16.83 -1.10 6.97
C ARG A 133 -17.43 -1.30 5.57
N LEU A 134 -16.63 -1.85 4.64
CA LEU A 134 -16.94 -2.15 3.24
C LEU A 134 -18.44 -2.45 3.04
N ASN A 135 -19.09 -1.70 2.13
CA ASN A 135 -20.41 -2.04 1.59
C ASN A 135 -20.35 -3.37 0.83
#